data_AF-A0A7L7LB68-F1
#
_entry.id   AF-A0A7L7LB68-F1
#
_cell.length_a   1.000
_cell.length_b   1.000
_cell.length_c   1.000
_cell.angle_alpha   90.00
_cell.angle_beta   90.00
_cell.angle_gamma   90.00
#
_symmetry.space_group_name_H-M   'P 1'
#
loop_
_entity.id
_entity.type
_entity.pdbx_description
1 polymer ?
#
loop_
_entity_poly.entity_id
_entity_poly.type
_entity_poly.pdbx_seq_one_letter_code
_entity_poly.pdbx_strand_id
1 'polypeptide(L)'
;MKKILFANALNKIVLFTLLLVVNFILPSCTLFGEDDDDPKPTPRAEVPTDFAKKWMAGQFSMTEFWDYDGTYSGNAFQAGLAFDFKPDGECAFYLVAGGTTYGCHTETFVYKKGTVEFNSDNQSFTFYPTEGNSRGFYRGCASTYRNYDQKTEKKDLKPETYYYTLEQGSNGQDQMIIRMEPNSTSTTTFWVVNW
;
A
#
# COMPACT_ATOMS: atom_id res chain seq x y z
N MET A 1 4.72 -43.19 68.51
CA MET A 1 3.51 -42.86 67.70
C MET A 1 2.94 -41.50 68.12
N LYS A 2 3.16 -40.44 67.32
CA LYS A 2 2.38 -39.18 67.17
C LYS A 2 3.28 -38.18 66.39
N LYS A 3 3.22 -38.25 65.04
CA LYS A 3 2.56 -37.29 64.12
C LYS A 3 3.25 -35.92 64.15
N ILE A 4 4.09 -35.57 63.17
CA ILE A 4 3.70 -35.16 61.80
C ILE A 4 2.44 -34.28 61.86
N LEU A 5 2.58 -33.01 62.26
CA LEU A 5 1.45 -32.06 62.22
C LEU A 5 1.85 -30.59 61.97
N PHE A 6 3.13 -30.23 61.83
CA PHE A 6 3.53 -28.83 61.65
C PHE A 6 3.70 -28.37 60.19
N ALA A 7 3.73 -29.27 59.21
CA ALA A 7 4.00 -28.90 57.82
C ALA A 7 2.78 -28.34 57.03
N ASN A 8 1.55 -28.53 57.52
CA ASN A 8 0.33 -28.19 56.75
C ASN A 8 -0.26 -26.80 57.05
N ALA A 9 0.22 -26.09 58.07
CA ALA A 9 -0.27 -24.75 58.41
C ALA A 9 0.45 -23.66 57.60
N LEU A 10 1.77 -23.80 57.41
CA LEU A 10 2.59 -22.81 56.71
C LEU A 10 2.23 -22.71 55.21
N ASN A 11 1.91 -23.85 54.59
CA ASN A 11 1.59 -23.92 53.16
C ASN A 11 0.21 -23.34 52.82
N LYS A 12 -0.74 -23.37 53.78
CA LYS A 12 -2.08 -22.77 53.59
C LYS A 12 -2.08 -21.25 53.72
N ILE A 13 -1.21 -20.68 54.57
CA ILE A 13 -1.08 -19.24 54.74
C ILE A 13 -0.43 -18.60 53.50
N VAL A 14 0.57 -19.27 52.91
CA VAL A 14 1.21 -18.83 51.66
C VAL A 14 0.26 -18.92 50.47
N LEU A 15 -0.57 -19.97 50.38
CA LEU A 15 -1.55 -20.10 49.30
C LEU A 15 -2.68 -19.05 49.38
N PHE A 16 -3.09 -18.66 50.60
CA PHE A 16 -4.15 -17.66 50.79
C PHE A 16 -3.67 -16.22 50.56
N THR A 17 -2.40 -15.93 50.82
CA THR A 17 -1.80 -14.61 50.56
C THR A 17 -1.47 -14.40 49.08
N LEU A 18 -1.15 -15.45 48.33
CA LEU A 18 -0.92 -15.36 46.87
C LEU A 18 -2.22 -15.09 46.07
N LEU A 19 -3.38 -15.54 46.56
CA LEU A 19 -4.68 -15.35 45.89
C LEU A 19 -5.30 -13.95 46.08
N LEU A 20 -4.85 -13.18 47.07
CA LEU A 20 -5.34 -11.82 47.33
C LEU A 20 -4.59 -10.74 46.52
N VAL A 21 -3.38 -11.02 46.04
CA VAL A 21 -2.57 -10.05 45.26
C VAL A 21 -2.92 -10.07 43.76
N VAL A 22 -3.60 -11.12 43.27
CA VAL A 22 -3.90 -11.29 41.83
C VAL A 22 -5.19 -10.56 41.37
N ASN A 23 -5.99 -9.99 42.28
CA ASN A 23 -7.24 -9.29 41.93
C ASN A 23 -7.12 -7.76 41.80
N PHE A 24 -5.90 -7.19 41.82
CA PHE A 24 -5.70 -5.73 41.69
C PHE A 24 -5.19 -5.24 40.34
N ILE A 25 -5.15 -6.11 39.32
CA ILE A 25 -4.84 -5.69 37.94
C ILE A 25 -6.12 -5.80 37.10
N LEU A 26 -7.05 -4.88 37.37
CA LEU A 26 -8.06 -4.53 36.39
C LEU A 26 -7.32 -3.87 35.21
N PRO A 27 -7.46 -4.34 33.96
CA PRO A 27 -7.23 -3.45 32.85
C PRO A 27 -8.36 -2.42 32.90
N SER A 28 -8.06 -1.24 33.46
CA SER A 28 -8.72 -0.02 33.03
C SER A 28 -8.34 0.16 31.56
N CYS A 29 -9.07 -0.52 30.67
CA CYS A 29 -9.13 -0.14 29.28
C CYS A 29 -9.97 1.14 29.28
N THR A 30 -9.30 2.26 29.55
CA THR A 30 -9.82 3.55 29.15
C THR A 30 -10.14 3.43 27.68
N LEU A 31 -11.42 3.60 27.36
CA LEU A 31 -11.89 4.05 26.06
C LEU A 31 -11.09 5.31 25.69
N PHE A 32 -9.93 5.12 25.09
CA PHE A 32 -9.33 6.12 24.24
C PHE A 32 -10.12 6.06 22.95
N GLY A 33 -11.27 6.75 22.96
CA GLY A 33 -11.78 7.36 21.75
C GLY A 33 -10.79 8.43 21.34
N GLU A 34 -9.72 8.02 20.65
CA GLU A 34 -9.01 8.94 19.76
C GLU A 34 -9.90 9.06 18.52
N ASP A 35 -10.82 10.04 18.55
CA ASP A 35 -11.22 10.74 17.33
C ASP A 35 -9.99 11.53 16.84
N ASP A 36 -8.96 10.80 16.39
CA ASP A 36 -7.75 11.33 15.77
C ASP A 36 -8.07 11.65 14.31
N ASP A 37 -8.85 12.72 14.12
CA ASP A 37 -9.09 13.30 12.81
C ASP A 37 -7.90 14.14 12.30
N ASP A 38 -6.89 14.39 13.15
CA ASP A 38 -5.63 14.97 12.70
C ASP A 38 -4.71 13.91 12.07
N PRO A 39 -4.17 14.15 10.87
CA PRO A 39 -3.23 13.23 10.24
C PRO A 39 -1.93 13.18 11.07
N LYS A 40 -1.69 12.05 11.73
CA LYS A 40 -0.41 11.77 12.40
C LYS A 40 0.74 12.01 11.40
N PRO A 41 1.84 12.69 11.81
CA PRO A 41 2.97 12.91 10.94
C PRO A 41 3.47 11.57 10.37
N THR A 42 3.55 11.46 9.05
CA THR A 42 4.12 10.29 8.40
C THR A 42 5.65 10.38 8.43
N PRO A 43 6.37 9.25 8.51
CA PRO A 43 7.82 9.24 8.35
C PRO A 43 8.23 9.95 7.07
N ARG A 44 9.23 10.84 7.17
CA ARG A 44 9.82 11.56 6.04
C ARG A 44 11.33 11.46 6.18
N ALA A 45 11.97 10.88 5.18
CA ALA A 45 13.42 10.80 5.05
C ALA A 45 13.83 11.31 3.67
N GLU A 46 15.08 11.79 3.55
CA GLU A 46 15.63 12.17 2.25
C GLU A 46 15.65 10.96 1.32
N VAL A 47 15.19 11.15 0.08
CA VAL A 47 15.22 10.10 -0.94
C VAL A 47 16.64 10.03 -1.50
N PRO A 48 17.25 8.82 -1.60
CA PRO A 48 18.58 8.70 -2.19
C PRO A 48 18.57 9.26 -3.63
N THR A 49 19.64 9.96 -4.00
CA THR A 49 19.70 10.74 -5.26
C THR A 49 19.37 9.92 -6.50
N ASP A 50 19.74 8.64 -6.52
CA ASP A 50 19.46 7.75 -7.65
C ASP A 50 17.96 7.47 -7.85
N PHE A 51 17.18 7.53 -6.77
CA PHE A 51 15.73 7.30 -6.79
C PHE A 51 14.90 8.56 -6.93
N ALA A 52 15.44 9.74 -6.60
CA ALA A 52 14.75 11.03 -6.64
C ALA A 52 14.45 11.51 -8.07
N LYS A 53 13.62 10.73 -8.77
CA LYS A 53 13.28 10.81 -10.18
C LYS A 53 11.81 10.40 -10.35
N LYS A 54 11.30 10.59 -11.56
CA LYS A 54 10.03 10.03 -12.01
C LYS A 54 10.27 8.66 -12.63
N TRP A 55 9.46 7.69 -12.24
CA TRP A 55 9.57 6.29 -12.63
C TRP A 55 8.22 5.83 -13.18
N MET A 56 8.21 5.18 -14.34
CA MET A 56 6.97 4.65 -14.93
C MET A 56 7.18 3.25 -15.48
N ALA A 57 6.16 2.42 -15.28
CA ALA A 57 6.02 1.15 -15.96
C ALA A 57 4.61 1.06 -16.54
N GLY A 58 4.45 0.25 -17.59
CA GLY A 58 3.16 0.07 -18.22
C GLY A 58 3.20 -0.93 -19.35
N GLN A 59 2.01 -1.38 -19.72
CA GLN A 59 1.79 -2.32 -20.80
C GLN A 59 0.38 -2.12 -21.36
N PHE A 60 0.20 -2.45 -22.62
CA PHE A 60 -1.12 -2.48 -23.25
C PHE A 60 -1.19 -3.65 -24.24
N SER A 61 -2.40 -4.14 -24.46
CA SER A 61 -2.66 -5.20 -25.43
C SER A 61 -2.68 -4.61 -26.83
N MET A 62 -2.01 -5.28 -27.78
CA MET A 62 -2.16 -4.98 -29.21
C MET A 62 -3.52 -5.40 -29.76
N THR A 63 -4.32 -6.16 -29.00
CA THR A 63 -5.70 -6.49 -29.38
C THR A 63 -6.60 -5.28 -29.15
N GLU A 64 -7.28 -4.88 -30.21
CA GLU A 64 -8.20 -3.76 -30.25
C GLU A 64 -9.65 -4.25 -30.40
N PHE A 65 -10.58 -3.50 -29.81
CA PHE A 65 -12.01 -3.68 -30.03
C PHE A 65 -12.56 -2.52 -30.85
N TRP A 66 -13.44 -2.88 -31.78
CA TRP A 66 -14.12 -1.96 -32.68
C TRP A 66 -15.60 -2.31 -32.70
N ASP A 67 -16.46 -1.29 -32.67
CA ASP A 67 -17.91 -1.45 -32.76
C ASP A 67 -18.34 -1.72 -34.21
N TYR A 68 -19.54 -2.26 -34.41
CA TYR A 68 -20.05 -2.61 -35.74
C TYR A 68 -20.20 -1.40 -36.69
N ASP A 69 -20.25 -0.19 -36.15
CA ASP A 69 -20.26 1.07 -36.90
C ASP A 69 -18.85 1.55 -37.30
N GLY A 70 -17.81 0.79 -36.96
CA GLY A 70 -16.42 1.11 -37.25
C GLY A 70 -15.77 2.06 -36.24
N THR A 71 -16.43 2.39 -35.13
CA THR A 71 -15.83 3.23 -34.09
C THR A 71 -14.88 2.44 -33.18
N TYR A 72 -13.80 3.10 -32.74
CA TYR A 72 -12.80 2.48 -31.88
C TYR A 72 -13.27 2.36 -30.42
N SER A 73 -13.33 1.13 -29.93
CA SER A 73 -13.88 0.80 -28.61
C SER A 73 -12.81 0.66 -27.52
N GLY A 74 -11.52 0.62 -27.88
CA GLY A 74 -10.39 0.55 -26.94
C GLY A 74 -9.59 -0.75 -27.01
N ASN A 75 -8.44 -0.80 -26.33
CA ASN A 75 -7.61 -2.00 -26.23
C ASN A 75 -8.25 -3.02 -25.27
N ALA A 76 -7.96 -4.30 -25.48
CA ALA A 76 -8.41 -5.37 -24.58
C ALA A 76 -7.94 -5.18 -23.13
N PHE A 77 -6.76 -4.61 -22.97
CA PHE A 77 -6.15 -4.31 -21.67
C PHE A 77 -5.13 -3.18 -21.82
N GLN A 78 -5.05 -2.32 -20.81
CA GLN A 78 -3.99 -1.34 -20.63
C GLN A 78 -3.76 -1.11 -19.15
N ALA A 79 -2.51 -0.98 -18.74
CA ALA A 79 -2.15 -0.58 -17.39
C ALA A 79 -0.86 0.24 -17.42
N GLY A 80 -0.82 1.31 -16.64
CA GLY A 80 0.34 2.15 -16.43
C GLY A 80 0.39 2.56 -14.97
N LEU A 81 1.59 2.57 -14.39
CA LEU A 81 1.82 2.96 -13.02
C LEU A 81 3.09 3.80 -12.94
N ALA A 82 3.08 4.80 -12.06
CA ALA A 82 4.18 5.72 -11.92
C ALA A 82 4.39 6.17 -10.48
N PHE A 83 5.65 6.39 -10.14
CA PHE A 83 6.09 7.05 -8.92
C PHE A 83 6.84 8.33 -9.28
N ASP A 84 6.59 9.40 -8.53
CA ASP A 84 7.36 10.64 -8.58
C ASP A 84 7.97 10.87 -7.20
N PHE A 85 9.22 10.45 -7.01
CA PHE A 85 9.94 10.60 -5.76
C PHE A 85 10.69 11.93 -5.75
N LYS A 86 10.42 12.76 -4.74
CA LYS A 86 11.10 14.04 -4.53
C LYS A 86 12.27 13.87 -3.56
N PRO A 87 13.35 14.67 -3.69
CA PRO A 87 14.50 14.60 -2.79
C PRO A 87 14.14 14.75 -1.30
N ASP A 88 13.09 15.50 -0.97
CA ASP A 88 12.64 15.82 0.38
C ASP A 88 11.75 14.74 1.03
N GLY A 89 11.55 13.60 0.37
CA GLY A 89 10.71 12.53 0.86
C GLY A 89 9.23 12.64 0.47
N GLU A 90 8.82 13.65 -0.31
CA GLU A 90 7.49 13.64 -0.93
C GLU A 90 7.41 12.60 -2.06
N CYS A 91 6.26 11.94 -2.16
CA CYS A 91 6.00 10.95 -3.19
C CYS A 91 4.58 11.10 -3.73
N ALA A 92 4.44 11.01 -5.05
CA ALA A 92 3.16 10.82 -5.72
C ALA A 92 3.14 9.49 -6.47
N PHE A 93 2.02 8.78 -6.35
CA PHE A 93 1.73 7.53 -7.05
C PHE A 93 0.56 7.72 -8.00
N TYR A 94 0.69 7.16 -9.19
CA TYR A 94 -0.31 7.18 -10.24
C TYR A 94 -0.54 5.75 -10.75
N LEU A 95 -1.81 5.41 -10.98
CA LEU A 95 -2.22 4.19 -11.66
C LEU A 95 -3.28 4.55 -12.69
N VAL A 96 -3.14 4.00 -13.88
CA VAL A 96 -4.20 3.91 -14.89
C VAL A 96 -4.32 2.44 -15.24
N ALA A 97 -5.52 1.90 -15.17
CA ALA A 97 -5.79 0.54 -15.62
C ALA A 97 -7.14 0.50 -16.33
N GLY A 98 -7.25 -0.25 -17.40
CA GLY A 98 -8.48 -0.37 -18.15
C GLY A 98 -8.46 -1.48 -19.18
N GLY A 99 -9.59 -1.65 -19.85
CA GLY A 99 -9.74 -2.64 -20.89
C GLY A 99 -11.15 -2.72 -21.42
N THR A 100 -11.28 -3.33 -22.58
CA THR A 100 -12.57 -3.56 -23.26
C THR A 100 -12.90 -5.04 -23.27
N THR A 101 -14.11 -5.38 -22.85
CA THR A 101 -14.64 -6.74 -22.92
C THR A 101 -16.13 -6.71 -23.24
N TYR A 102 -16.58 -7.55 -24.18
CA TYR A 102 -17.99 -7.64 -24.61
C TYR A 102 -18.66 -6.28 -24.89
N GLY A 103 -17.94 -5.32 -25.50
CA GLY A 103 -18.44 -3.97 -25.80
C GLY A 103 -18.48 -3.01 -24.60
N CYS A 104 -18.14 -3.48 -23.39
CA CYS A 104 -17.97 -2.65 -22.20
C CYS A 104 -16.49 -2.28 -22.03
N HIS A 105 -16.21 -0.99 -22.12
CA HIS A 105 -14.90 -0.41 -21.82
C HIS A 105 -14.89 0.16 -20.40
N THR A 106 -13.91 -0.24 -19.62
CA THR A 106 -13.74 0.22 -18.24
C THR A 106 -12.33 0.80 -18.06
N GLU A 107 -12.23 1.91 -17.35
CA GLU A 107 -10.96 2.52 -16.94
C GLU A 107 -11.04 2.95 -15.48
N THR A 108 -9.92 2.84 -14.78
CA THR A 108 -9.72 3.27 -13.41
C THR A 108 -8.44 4.08 -13.34
N PHE A 109 -8.54 5.26 -12.75
CA PHE A 109 -7.44 6.15 -12.47
C PHE A 109 -7.31 6.25 -10.96
N VAL A 110 -6.11 6.07 -10.42
CA VAL A 110 -5.81 6.27 -9.01
C VAL A 110 -4.64 7.23 -8.90
N TYR A 111 -4.80 8.22 -8.04
CA TYR A 111 -3.77 9.14 -7.63
C TYR A 111 -3.64 9.08 -6.11
N LYS A 112 -2.43 8.95 -5.59
CA LYS A 112 -2.14 9.10 -4.17
C LYS A 112 -0.94 10.03 -3.98
N LYS A 113 -0.97 10.88 -2.97
CA LYS A 113 0.18 11.68 -2.52
C LYS A 113 0.48 11.37 -1.07
N GLY A 114 1.75 11.41 -0.70
CA GLY A 114 2.20 11.24 0.67
C GLY A 114 3.70 11.39 0.81
N THR A 115 4.28 10.65 1.74
CA THR A 115 5.73 10.58 1.95
C THR A 115 6.28 9.19 1.64
N VAL A 116 7.58 9.11 1.45
CA VAL A 116 8.29 7.84 1.24
C VAL A 116 9.50 7.76 2.18
N GLU A 117 9.78 6.54 2.64
CA GLU A 117 10.99 6.22 3.40
C GLU A 117 11.72 5.07 2.70
N PHE A 118 12.99 5.27 2.38
CA PHE A 118 13.85 4.25 1.80
C PHE A 118 14.68 3.57 2.90
N ASN A 119 14.77 2.24 2.81
CA ASN A 119 15.63 1.42 3.63
C ASN A 119 16.65 0.71 2.71
N SER A 120 17.92 1.11 2.83
CA SER A 120 19.02 0.55 2.04
C SER A 120 19.41 -0.86 2.49
N ASP A 121 19.22 -1.20 3.76
CA ASP A 121 19.71 -2.45 4.35
C ASP A 121 18.94 -3.66 3.81
N ASN A 122 17.65 -3.49 3.54
CA ASN A 122 16.78 -4.54 2.97
C ASN A 122 16.28 -4.21 1.56
N GLN A 123 16.83 -3.18 0.91
CA GLN A 123 16.44 -2.71 -0.42
C GLN A 123 14.92 -2.55 -0.57
N SER A 124 14.31 -1.77 0.33
CA SER A 124 12.88 -1.49 0.29
C SER A 124 12.58 -0.01 0.44
N PHE A 125 11.38 0.39 0.03
CA PHE A 125 10.82 1.68 0.42
C PHE A 125 9.38 1.49 0.87
N THR A 126 8.93 2.32 1.81
CA THR A 126 7.54 2.36 2.25
C THR A 126 6.92 3.69 1.84
N PHE A 127 5.83 3.61 1.08
CA PHE A 127 5.02 4.77 0.71
C PHE A 127 3.91 4.95 1.74
N TYR A 128 3.79 6.14 2.30
CA TYR A 128 2.81 6.53 3.30
C TYR A 128 1.82 7.53 2.68
N PRO A 129 0.77 7.06 1.97
CA PRO A 129 -0.19 7.96 1.35
C PRO A 129 -0.99 8.71 2.42
N THR A 130 -1.13 10.02 2.26
CA THR A 130 -1.91 10.90 3.16
C THR A 130 -3.17 11.42 2.50
N GLU A 131 -3.21 11.42 1.17
CA GLU A 131 -4.37 11.80 0.38
C GLU A 131 -4.39 11.03 -0.95
N GLY A 132 -5.57 10.96 -1.57
CA GLY A 132 -5.71 10.36 -2.89
C GLY A 132 -7.06 10.64 -3.50
N ASN A 133 -7.17 10.30 -4.79
CA ASN A 133 -8.39 10.33 -5.56
C ASN A 133 -8.44 9.09 -6.47
N SER A 134 -9.65 8.58 -6.69
CA SER A 134 -9.92 7.52 -7.64
C SER A 134 -11.05 7.92 -8.58
N ARG A 135 -10.86 7.70 -9.87
CA ARG A 135 -11.85 7.95 -10.91
C ARG A 135 -12.11 6.69 -11.72
N GLY A 136 -13.38 6.36 -11.95
CA GLY A 136 -13.79 5.27 -12.83
C GLY A 136 -14.55 5.79 -14.05
N PHE A 137 -14.24 5.25 -15.22
CA PHE A 137 -14.95 5.53 -16.47
C PHE A 137 -15.49 4.22 -17.07
N TYR A 138 -16.76 4.24 -17.46
CA TYR A 138 -17.48 3.09 -18.01
C TYR A 138 -18.21 3.53 -19.28
N ARG A 139 -17.94 2.85 -20.40
CA ARG A 139 -18.59 3.11 -21.70
C ARG A 139 -19.08 1.80 -22.30
N GLY A 140 -20.31 1.78 -22.81
CA GLY A 140 -20.90 0.58 -23.42
C GLY A 140 -21.22 -0.55 -22.41
N CYS A 141 -21.15 -0.26 -21.12
CA CYS A 141 -21.43 -1.21 -20.04
C CYS A 141 -22.91 -1.24 -19.65
N ALA A 142 -23.32 -2.27 -18.90
CA ALA A 142 -24.67 -2.32 -18.33
C ALA A 142 -24.99 -1.07 -17.50
N SER A 143 -26.27 -0.68 -17.45
CA SER A 143 -26.73 0.56 -16.81
C SER A 143 -26.49 0.64 -15.29
N THR A 144 -26.09 -0.46 -14.66
CA THR A 144 -25.66 -0.52 -13.26
C THR A 144 -24.28 0.08 -13.02
N TYR A 145 -23.42 0.14 -14.04
CA TYR A 145 -22.11 0.78 -13.95
C TYR A 145 -22.26 2.29 -14.09
N ARG A 146 -21.61 3.04 -13.19
CA ARG A 146 -21.63 4.51 -13.19
C ARG A 146 -20.22 5.04 -13.05
N ASN A 147 -19.91 6.06 -13.85
CA ASN A 147 -18.70 6.83 -13.67
C ASN A 147 -18.68 7.40 -12.25
N TYR A 148 -17.50 7.42 -11.65
CA TYR A 148 -17.29 8.00 -10.34
C TYR A 148 -16.00 8.79 -10.33
N ASP A 149 -15.95 9.78 -9.44
CA ASP A 149 -14.76 10.55 -9.10
C ASP A 149 -14.87 10.82 -7.61
N GLN A 150 -13.99 10.20 -6.83
CA GLN A 150 -14.08 10.23 -5.38
C GLN A 150 -12.71 10.33 -4.73
N LYS A 151 -12.65 11.12 -3.66
CA LYS A 151 -11.48 11.14 -2.78
C LYS A 151 -11.29 9.76 -2.15
N THR A 152 -10.05 9.30 -2.08
CA THR A 152 -9.71 8.05 -1.41
C THR A 152 -10.02 8.16 0.08
N GLU A 153 -10.75 7.19 0.61
CA GLU A 153 -11.11 7.16 2.04
C GLU A 153 -9.87 6.92 2.90
N LYS A 154 -9.85 7.48 4.12
CA LYS A 154 -8.73 7.33 5.07
C LYS A 154 -8.37 5.86 5.33
N LYS A 155 -9.37 4.97 5.35
CA LYS A 155 -9.16 3.52 5.53
C LYS A 155 -8.40 2.84 4.38
N ASP A 156 -8.36 3.46 3.19
CA ASP A 156 -7.70 2.93 1.99
C ASP A 156 -6.34 3.63 1.73
N LEU A 157 -5.97 4.61 2.56
CA LEU A 157 -4.67 5.28 2.58
C LEU A 157 -3.72 4.58 3.56
N LYS A 158 -3.42 3.31 3.28
CA LYS A 158 -2.52 2.50 4.11
C LYS A 158 -1.08 2.59 3.61
N PRO A 159 -0.08 2.52 4.51
CA PRO A 159 1.31 2.37 4.10
C PRO A 159 1.52 1.11 3.28
N GLU A 160 2.30 1.23 2.20
CA GLU A 160 2.60 0.14 1.27
C GLU A 160 4.12 0.03 1.13
N THR A 161 4.68 -1.16 1.42
CA THR A 161 6.11 -1.43 1.31
C THR A 161 6.41 -2.17 0.03
N TYR A 162 7.44 -1.70 -0.67
CA TYR A 162 7.93 -2.23 -1.93
C TYR A 162 9.40 -2.60 -1.80
N TYR A 163 9.82 -3.69 -2.41
CA TYR A 163 11.21 -4.10 -2.48
C TYR A 163 11.75 -3.76 -3.86
N TYR A 164 12.97 -3.24 -3.93
CA TYR A 164 13.52 -2.74 -5.18
C TYR A 164 14.89 -3.36 -5.50
N THR A 165 15.25 -3.27 -6.77
CA THR A 165 16.63 -3.38 -7.25
C THR A 165 16.84 -2.29 -8.30
N LEU A 166 17.98 -1.61 -8.25
CA LEU A 166 18.41 -0.74 -9.34
C LEU A 166 19.33 -1.53 -10.27
N GLU A 167 18.98 -1.56 -11.54
CA GLU A 167 19.77 -2.22 -12.58
C GLU A 167 20.02 -1.24 -13.72
N GLN A 168 21.12 -1.43 -14.46
CA GLN A 168 21.35 -0.68 -15.68
C GLN A 168 20.72 -1.42 -16.86
N GLY A 169 19.81 -0.75 -17.55
CA GLY A 169 19.16 -1.27 -18.75
C GLY A 169 20.14 -1.44 -19.92
N SER A 170 19.73 -2.22 -20.92
CA SER A 170 20.49 -2.43 -22.16
C SER A 170 20.72 -1.14 -22.97
N ASN A 171 19.92 -0.11 -22.72
CA ASN A 171 20.03 1.22 -23.30
C ASN A 171 20.92 2.17 -22.47
N GLY A 172 21.56 1.67 -21.40
CA GLY A 172 22.42 2.44 -20.50
C GLY A 172 21.67 3.28 -19.46
N GLN A 173 20.33 3.26 -19.44
CA GLN A 173 19.51 3.98 -18.47
C GLN A 173 19.24 3.13 -17.24
N ASP A 174 19.14 3.78 -16.07
CA ASP A 174 18.73 3.11 -14.83
C ASP A 174 17.30 2.57 -14.95
N GLN A 175 17.10 1.37 -14.42
CA GLN A 175 15.81 0.72 -14.25
C GLN A 175 15.59 0.42 -12.78
N MET A 176 14.39 0.69 -12.30
CA MET A 176 13.98 0.30 -10.95
C MET A 176 13.04 -0.91 -11.07
N ILE A 177 13.49 -2.04 -10.55
CA ILE A 177 12.71 -3.28 -10.53
C ILE A 177 12.03 -3.40 -9.17
N ILE A 178 10.71 -3.29 -9.15
CA ILE A 178 9.91 -3.40 -7.93
C ILE A 178 9.34 -4.82 -7.77
N ARG A 179 9.29 -5.28 -6.52
CA ARG A 179 8.67 -6.51 -6.04
C ARG A 179 7.75 -6.18 -4.85
N MET A 180 6.63 -6.90 -4.76
CA MET A 180 5.68 -6.76 -3.63
C MET A 180 6.15 -7.52 -2.37
N GLU A 181 7.02 -8.51 -2.54
CA GLU A 181 7.62 -9.30 -1.46
C GLU A 181 9.12 -9.44 -1.71
N PRO A 182 9.96 -9.62 -0.66
CA PRO A 182 11.42 -9.59 -0.81
C PRO A 182 11.94 -10.56 -1.87
N ASN A 183 11.38 -11.77 -1.91
CA ASN A 183 11.82 -12.88 -2.75
C ASN A 183 10.85 -13.19 -3.90
N SER A 184 9.96 -12.25 -4.24
CA SER A 184 9.01 -12.47 -5.34
C SER A 184 9.73 -12.52 -6.69
N THR A 185 9.36 -13.49 -7.52
CA THR A 185 9.75 -13.56 -8.93
C THR A 185 8.87 -12.69 -9.83
N SER A 186 7.72 -12.25 -9.32
CA SER A 186 6.85 -11.30 -10.02
C SER A 186 7.37 -9.90 -9.80
N THR A 187 7.89 -9.30 -10.87
CA THR A 187 8.50 -7.97 -10.83
C THR A 187 7.76 -6.99 -11.74
N THR A 188 8.00 -5.72 -11.51
CA THR A 188 7.62 -4.65 -12.44
C THR A 188 8.83 -3.76 -12.65
N THR A 189 9.24 -3.62 -13.91
CA THR A 189 10.39 -2.79 -14.29
C THR A 189 9.92 -1.38 -14.64
N PHE A 190 10.39 -0.41 -13.86
CA PHE A 190 10.14 1.00 -14.07
C PHE A 190 11.32 1.67 -14.74
N TRP A 191 11.00 2.63 -15.62
CA TRP A 191 11.94 3.40 -16.39
C TRP A 191 11.91 4.87 -15.97
N VAL A 192 13.04 5.55 -16.08
CA VAL A 192 13.14 6.99 -15.86
C VAL A 192 12.47 7.74 -17.01
N VAL A 193 11.78 8.82 -16.67
CA VAL A 193 10.78 9.48 -17.54
C VAL A 193 10.65 10.94 -17.14
N ASN A 194 10.31 11.80 -18.09
CA ASN A 194 10.09 13.23 -17.87
C ASN A 194 8.74 13.62 -18.48
N TRP A 195 7.71 13.71 -17.64
CA TRP A 195 6.41 14.33 -17.98
C TRP A 195 6.25 15.67 -17.27
#